data_AF-A0A7C3XWQ3-F1
#
_entry.id   AF-A0A7C3XWQ3-F1
#
_cell.length_a   1.000
_cell.length_b   1.000
_cell.length_c   1.000
_cell.angle_alpha   90.00
_cell.angle_beta   90.00
_cell.angle_gamma   90.00
#
_symmetry.space_group_name_H-M   'P 1'
#
loop_
_entity.id
_entity.type
_entity.pdbx_description
1 polymer ?
#
loop_
_entity_poly.entity_id
_entity_poly.type
_entity_poly.pdbx_seq_one_letter_code
_entity_poly.pdbx_strand_id
1 'polypeptide(L)'
;MTFCDDTDILDWEPDIFRDAAFASQLQCSGQGDLDGTAFTASGVSFAAAGVAPRQVLTLSGAVSGCFPIVSVDGPDRLTVSIMHPALDSSPPRALPVGSASGLTFAVRNFYPQRRIASELLRGLAGAGHDAPPTILNPAVLRRPCLLATLHMIYNALAAAAAEPMSLRLRADLYERLFRRSLAQVRVHLDADGDGRPDTVRCLATVRFHRS
;
A
#
# COMPACT_ATOMS: atom_id res chain seq x y z
N MET A 1 -4.14 11.86 0.94
CA MET A 1 -4.61 10.84 -0.01
C MET A 1 -3.41 10.17 -0.66
N THR A 2 -3.37 8.84 -0.66
CA THR A 2 -2.32 8.03 -1.30
C THR A 2 -2.81 7.44 -2.64
N PHE A 3 -1.90 7.13 -3.56
CA PHE A 3 -2.27 6.56 -4.88
C PHE A 3 -2.22 5.02 -4.92
N CYS A 4 -1.62 4.38 -3.92
CA CYS A 4 -1.67 2.95 -3.70
C CYS A 4 -2.01 2.65 -2.23
N ASP A 5 -2.36 1.41 -1.96
CA ASP A 5 -2.65 0.87 -0.64
C ASP A 5 -1.79 -0.35 -0.30
N ASP A 6 -2.04 -0.94 0.86
CA ASP A 6 -1.24 -2.06 1.35
C ASP A 6 -1.61 -3.37 0.63
N THR A 7 -2.80 -3.47 0.04
CA THR A 7 -3.20 -4.61 -0.81
C THR A 7 -2.43 -4.60 -2.13
N ASP A 8 -2.15 -3.43 -2.70
CA ASP A 8 -1.25 -3.28 -3.86
C ASP A 8 0.17 -3.78 -3.59
N ILE A 9 0.67 -3.51 -2.38
CA ILE A 9 1.98 -3.97 -1.93
C ILE A 9 1.98 -5.49 -1.81
N LEU A 10 0.92 -6.04 -1.21
CA LEU A 10 0.77 -7.46 -0.99
C LEU A 10 0.70 -8.27 -2.30
N ASP A 11 0.06 -7.73 -3.34
CA ASP A 11 -0.01 -8.36 -4.66
C ASP A 11 1.39 -8.57 -5.29
N TRP A 12 2.32 -7.65 -5.04
CA TRP A 12 3.67 -7.70 -5.60
C TRP A 12 4.66 -8.43 -4.70
N GLU A 13 4.54 -8.28 -3.39
CA GLU A 13 5.45 -8.84 -2.39
C GLU A 13 4.65 -9.48 -1.25
N PRO A 14 4.19 -10.74 -1.41
CA PRO A 14 3.26 -11.40 -0.50
C PRO A 14 3.74 -11.48 0.96
N ASP A 15 5.06 -11.55 1.15
CA ASP A 15 5.66 -11.79 2.45
C ASP A 15 6.15 -10.50 3.15
N ILE A 16 6.10 -9.35 2.48
CA ILE A 16 6.74 -8.12 2.99
C ILE A 16 6.17 -7.65 4.33
N PHE A 17 4.88 -7.86 4.59
CA PHE A 17 4.25 -7.47 5.86
C PHE A 17 4.67 -8.37 7.05
N ARG A 18 5.18 -9.56 6.76
CA ARG A 18 5.78 -10.46 7.75
C ARG A 18 7.26 -10.15 7.93
N ASP A 19 7.98 -9.98 6.82
CA ASP A 19 9.43 -9.87 6.81
C ASP A 19 9.91 -8.46 7.23
N ALA A 20 9.15 -7.43 6.90
CA ALA A 20 9.45 -6.04 7.26
C ALA A 20 8.78 -5.63 8.58
N ALA A 21 9.15 -6.30 9.65
CA ALA A 21 8.61 -6.05 10.99
C ALA A 21 9.19 -4.78 11.64
N PHE A 22 8.96 -3.61 11.04
CA PHE A 22 9.28 -2.33 11.70
C PHE A 22 8.28 -2.06 12.83
N ALA A 23 8.78 -1.82 14.04
CA ALA A 23 7.93 -1.53 15.20
C ALA A 23 7.02 -0.30 14.97
N SER A 24 7.49 0.69 14.20
CA SER A 24 6.74 1.91 13.87
C SER A 24 5.56 1.70 12.91
N GLN A 25 5.41 0.50 12.35
CA GLN A 25 4.34 0.15 11.40
C GLN A 25 3.30 -0.80 12.00
N LEU A 26 3.50 -1.23 13.25
CA LEU A 26 2.57 -2.08 13.97
C LEU A 26 1.41 -1.24 14.52
N GLN A 27 0.18 -1.59 14.13
CA GLN A 27 -1.02 -0.94 14.67
C GLN A 27 -1.54 -1.69 15.90
N CYS A 28 -1.62 -3.02 15.78
CA CYS A 28 -1.97 -3.90 16.87
C CYS A 28 -1.51 -5.33 16.59
N SER A 29 -1.40 -6.12 17.66
CA SER A 29 -1.05 -7.54 17.62
C SER A 29 -1.65 -8.26 18.81
N GLY A 30 -1.75 -9.59 18.72
CA GLY A 30 -2.25 -10.42 19.80
C GLY A 30 -2.54 -11.83 19.34
N GLN A 31 -3.52 -12.46 19.97
CA GLN A 31 -4.07 -13.74 19.55
C GLN A 31 -5.49 -13.57 19.03
N GLY A 32 -5.86 -14.37 18.04
CA GLY A 32 -7.21 -14.38 17.49
C GLY A 32 -7.53 -15.67 16.76
N ASP A 33 -8.79 -15.77 16.37
CA ASP A 33 -9.37 -16.92 15.70
C ASP A 33 -9.83 -16.52 14.30
N LEU A 34 -9.67 -17.43 13.35
CA LEU A 34 -10.11 -17.29 11.98
C LEU A 34 -11.16 -18.36 11.68
N ASP A 35 -12.28 -17.96 11.08
CA ASP A 35 -13.28 -18.87 10.53
C ASP A 35 -13.74 -18.42 9.14
N GLY A 36 -13.28 -19.12 8.11
CA GLY A 36 -13.51 -18.77 6.71
C GLY A 36 -12.87 -17.42 6.35
N THR A 37 -13.67 -16.36 6.36
CA THR A 37 -13.25 -14.97 6.12
C THR A 37 -13.31 -14.10 7.37
N ALA A 38 -13.92 -14.58 8.47
CA ALA A 38 -14.09 -13.80 9.68
C ALA A 38 -12.88 -14.01 10.60
N PHE A 39 -12.21 -12.92 10.97
CA PHE A 39 -11.17 -12.93 11.98
C PHE A 39 -11.65 -12.20 13.23
N THR A 40 -11.48 -12.82 14.39
CA THR A 40 -11.87 -12.25 15.70
C THR A 40 -10.69 -12.25 16.67
N ALA A 41 -10.51 -11.16 17.41
CA ALA A 41 -9.45 -11.06 18.42
C ALA A 41 -9.94 -10.34 19.69
N SER A 42 -9.79 -10.99 20.84
CA SER A 42 -10.13 -10.39 22.13
C SER A 42 -9.02 -9.47 22.65
N GLY A 43 -9.39 -8.43 23.41
CA GLY A 43 -8.43 -7.55 24.08
C GLY A 43 -7.80 -6.47 23.18
N VAL A 44 -8.24 -6.38 21.94
CA VAL A 44 -7.87 -5.32 20.99
C VAL A 44 -9.12 -4.67 20.42
N SER A 45 -9.05 -3.37 20.13
CA SER A 45 -10.04 -2.70 19.27
C SER A 45 -9.37 -2.32 17.96
N PHE A 46 -9.70 -3.00 16.88
CA PHE A 46 -9.21 -2.74 15.53
C PHE A 46 -9.49 -1.30 15.10
N ALA A 47 -10.72 -0.83 15.32
CA ALA A 47 -11.08 0.54 15.02
C ALA A 47 -10.26 1.56 15.83
N ALA A 48 -10.05 1.33 17.13
CA ALA A 48 -9.24 2.22 17.97
C ALA A 48 -7.75 2.19 17.62
N ALA A 49 -7.25 1.06 17.10
CA ALA A 49 -5.89 0.90 16.57
C ALA A 49 -5.71 1.52 15.17
N GLY A 50 -6.76 2.12 14.60
CA GLY A 50 -6.75 2.72 13.26
C GLY A 50 -6.72 1.70 12.13
N VAL A 51 -7.16 0.46 12.40
CA VAL A 51 -7.28 -0.57 11.35
C VAL A 51 -8.40 -0.18 10.40
N ALA A 52 -8.15 -0.35 9.11
CA ALA A 52 -9.05 0.07 8.03
C ALA A 52 -9.04 -0.97 6.88
N PRO A 53 -10.08 -0.95 6.02
CA PRO A 53 -10.07 -1.72 4.78
C PRO A 53 -8.83 -1.45 3.92
N ARG A 54 -8.42 -2.46 3.15
CA ARG A 54 -7.23 -2.46 2.26
C ARG A 54 -5.88 -2.42 2.99
N GLN A 55 -5.88 -2.55 4.31
CA GLN A 55 -4.70 -2.90 5.11
C GLN A 55 -4.50 -4.42 5.15
N VAL A 56 -3.42 -4.88 5.79
CA VAL A 56 -3.03 -6.30 5.78
C VAL A 56 -2.95 -6.86 7.20
N LEU A 57 -3.62 -7.99 7.40
CA LEU A 57 -3.50 -8.84 8.58
C LEU A 57 -2.41 -9.89 8.32
N THR A 58 -1.44 -9.99 9.22
CA THR A 58 -0.47 -11.08 9.22
C THR A 58 -0.88 -12.11 10.28
N LEU A 59 -0.88 -13.38 9.89
CA LEU A 59 -1.19 -14.51 10.76
C LEU A 59 0.02 -15.47 10.82
N SER A 60 0.22 -16.07 11.99
CA SER A 60 1.15 -17.18 12.19
C SER A 60 0.55 -18.23 13.13
N GLY A 61 0.89 -19.50 12.88
CA GLY A 61 0.30 -20.67 13.54
C GLY A 61 -0.13 -21.71 12.52
N ALA A 62 -1.29 -22.34 12.75
CA ALA A 62 -1.86 -23.33 11.83
C ALA A 62 -2.26 -22.72 10.47
N VAL A 63 -2.60 -21.43 10.44
CA VAL A 63 -2.74 -20.62 9.23
C VAL A 63 -1.67 -19.53 9.29
N SER A 64 -0.82 -19.47 8.27
CA SER A 64 0.31 -18.54 8.20
C SER A 64 0.31 -17.80 6.87
N GLY A 65 0.43 -16.48 6.91
CA GLY A 65 0.42 -15.65 5.71
C GLY A 65 -0.01 -14.22 5.98
N CYS A 66 -0.11 -13.46 4.89
CA CYS A 66 -0.56 -12.07 4.87
C CYS A 66 -1.88 -12.00 4.10
N PHE A 67 -2.90 -11.39 4.70
CA PHE A 67 -4.27 -11.39 4.18
C PHE A 67 -4.83 -9.98 4.13
N PRO A 68 -5.36 -9.50 2.99
CA PRO A 68 -6.05 -8.22 2.92
C PRO A 68 -7.28 -8.17 3.83
N ILE A 69 -7.44 -7.04 4.50
CA ILE A 69 -8.62 -6.69 5.29
C ILE A 69 -9.65 -6.10 4.34
N VAL A 70 -10.78 -6.79 4.17
CA VAL A 70 -11.90 -6.37 3.30
C VAL A 70 -12.78 -5.37 4.03
N SER A 71 -13.08 -5.62 5.31
CA SER A 71 -13.87 -4.72 6.16
C SER A 71 -13.53 -4.85 7.64
N VAL A 72 -13.85 -3.80 8.40
CA VAL A 72 -13.81 -3.77 9.85
C VAL A 72 -15.26 -3.85 10.34
N ASP A 73 -15.64 -5.01 10.87
CA ASP A 73 -17.05 -5.34 11.13
C ASP A 73 -17.45 -5.17 12.59
N GLY A 74 -16.55 -4.62 13.41
CA GLY A 74 -16.70 -4.41 14.84
C GLY A 74 -15.36 -4.01 15.49
N PRO A 75 -15.35 -3.76 16.81
CA PRO A 75 -14.11 -3.47 17.53
C PRO A 75 -13.15 -4.66 17.49
N ASP A 76 -13.65 -5.89 17.54
CA ASP A 76 -12.87 -7.13 17.69
C ASP A 76 -13.02 -8.07 16.49
N ARG A 77 -13.61 -7.61 15.38
CA ARG A 77 -13.90 -8.44 14.19
C ARG A 77 -13.51 -7.77 12.87
N LEU A 78 -12.85 -8.54 12.01
CA LEU A 78 -12.50 -8.19 10.64
C LEU A 78 -13.07 -9.22 9.66
N THR A 79 -13.38 -8.78 8.44
CA THR A 79 -13.47 -9.68 7.28
C THR A 79 -12.15 -9.61 6.52
N VAL A 80 -11.52 -10.76 6.32
CA VAL A 80 -10.28 -10.93 5.57
C VAL A 80 -10.48 -11.86 4.38
N SER A 81 -9.55 -11.84 3.44
CA SER A 81 -9.63 -12.65 2.23
C SER A 81 -8.26 -13.15 1.80
N ILE A 82 -8.23 -14.18 0.96
CA ILE A 82 -7.06 -14.44 0.09
C ILE A 82 -6.97 -13.35 -0.99
N MET A 83 -5.78 -13.12 -1.54
CA MET A 83 -5.59 -12.21 -2.67
C MET A 83 -6.25 -12.75 -3.95
N HIS A 84 -7.10 -11.95 -4.59
CA HIS A 84 -7.71 -12.26 -5.89
C HIS A 84 -8.27 -11.00 -6.58
N PRO A 85 -8.51 -11.04 -7.91
CA PRO A 85 -8.95 -9.86 -8.67
C PRO A 85 -10.28 -9.23 -8.19
N ALA A 86 -11.23 -10.04 -7.73
CA ALA A 86 -12.51 -9.54 -7.21
C ALA A 86 -12.41 -8.78 -5.84
N LEU A 87 -11.21 -8.53 -5.31
CA LEU A 87 -11.02 -7.59 -4.19
C LEU A 87 -11.08 -6.12 -4.64
N ASP A 88 -10.85 -5.84 -5.92
CA ASP A 88 -10.96 -4.50 -6.50
C ASP A 88 -12.36 -4.23 -7.08
N SER A 89 -13.34 -5.15 -6.91
CA SER A 89 -14.73 -4.90 -7.31
C SER A 89 -15.46 -3.97 -6.32
N SER A 90 -16.58 -3.40 -6.76
CA SER A 90 -17.47 -2.60 -5.91
C SER A 90 -18.85 -3.28 -5.81
N PRO A 91 -19.24 -3.84 -4.64
CA PRO A 91 -18.44 -4.00 -3.43
C PRO A 91 -17.31 -5.05 -3.57
N PRO A 92 -16.28 -5.02 -2.71
CA PRO A 92 -15.22 -6.04 -2.71
C PRO A 92 -15.78 -7.37 -2.21
N ARG A 93 -15.39 -8.48 -2.84
CA ARG A 93 -15.82 -9.83 -2.45
C ARG A 93 -14.71 -10.52 -1.67
N ALA A 94 -14.99 -11.01 -0.47
CA ALA A 94 -14.06 -11.84 0.29
C ALA A 94 -14.14 -13.32 -0.14
N LEU A 95 -13.00 -14.00 -0.17
CA LEU A 95 -12.90 -15.46 -0.32
C LEU A 95 -12.26 -16.10 0.93
N PRO A 96 -12.71 -17.29 1.35
CA PRO A 96 -12.23 -17.95 2.55
C PRO A 96 -10.70 -18.14 2.57
N VAL A 97 -10.11 -17.86 3.72
CA VAL A 97 -8.68 -18.08 4.02
C VAL A 97 -8.47 -19.47 4.64
N GLY A 98 -9.37 -19.88 5.53
CA GLY A 98 -9.29 -21.13 6.29
C GLY A 98 -9.94 -20.97 7.65
N SER A 99 -9.82 -21.98 8.52
CA SER A 99 -10.30 -21.88 9.90
C SER A 99 -9.25 -22.41 10.87
N ALA A 100 -8.92 -21.63 11.91
CA ALA A 100 -7.99 -22.01 12.96
C ALA A 100 -8.14 -21.08 14.18
N SER A 101 -7.89 -21.61 15.37
CA SER A 101 -7.94 -20.86 16.63
C SER A 101 -6.55 -20.57 17.19
N GLY A 102 -6.43 -19.54 18.03
CA GLY A 102 -5.20 -19.21 18.76
C GLY A 102 -4.05 -18.77 17.84
N LEU A 103 -4.38 -18.19 16.68
CA LEU A 103 -3.41 -17.65 15.75
C LEU A 103 -2.75 -16.41 16.35
N THR A 104 -1.43 -16.29 16.22
CA THR A 104 -0.77 -15.03 16.51
C THR A 104 -0.99 -14.09 15.34
N PHE A 105 -1.44 -12.86 15.61
CA PHE A 105 -1.71 -11.89 14.57
C PHE A 105 -0.96 -10.58 14.79
N ALA A 106 -0.74 -9.87 13.69
CA ALA A 106 -0.35 -8.47 13.70
C ALA A 106 -0.94 -7.73 12.50
N VAL A 107 -1.46 -6.53 12.71
CA VAL A 107 -1.87 -5.62 11.64
C VAL A 107 -0.78 -4.58 11.42
N ARG A 108 -0.28 -4.50 10.19
CA ARG A 108 0.76 -3.55 9.79
C ARG A 108 0.32 -2.76 8.58
N ASN A 109 0.81 -1.51 8.49
CA ASN A 109 0.62 -0.69 7.30
C ASN A 109 1.91 0.04 6.91
N PHE A 110 2.07 0.28 5.60
CA PHE A 110 3.16 1.10 5.07
C PHE A 110 2.69 2.52 4.74
N TYR A 111 1.70 3.04 5.49
CA TYR A 111 1.14 4.37 5.22
C TYR A 111 2.19 5.48 5.14
N PRO A 112 3.20 5.56 6.03
CA PRO A 112 4.24 6.59 5.94
C PRO A 112 4.97 6.58 4.59
N GLN A 113 5.39 5.40 4.13
CA GLN A 113 6.07 5.23 2.85
C GLN A 113 5.13 5.55 1.67
N ARG A 114 3.90 5.04 1.69
CA ARG A 114 2.89 5.33 0.64
C ARG A 114 2.58 6.82 0.55
N ARG A 115 2.52 7.52 1.68
CA ARG A 115 2.30 8.96 1.75
C ARG A 115 3.45 9.72 1.10
N ILE A 116 4.69 9.40 1.45
CA ILE A 116 5.89 10.02 0.85
C ILE A 116 5.93 9.78 -0.67
N ALA A 117 5.68 8.55 -1.12
CA ALA A 117 5.63 8.23 -2.54
C ALA A 117 4.55 9.03 -3.28
N SER A 118 3.38 9.19 -2.66
CA SER A 118 2.27 9.95 -3.23
C SER A 118 2.56 11.45 -3.30
N GLU A 119 3.21 12.00 -2.27
CA GLU A 119 3.64 13.41 -2.24
C GLU A 119 4.70 13.69 -3.30
N LEU A 120 5.68 12.80 -3.46
CA LEU A 120 6.67 12.87 -4.54
C LEU A 120 5.98 12.92 -5.91
N LEU A 121 5.04 12.01 -6.17
CA LEU A 121 4.31 11.95 -7.43
C LEU A 121 3.44 13.18 -7.69
N ARG A 122 2.82 13.75 -6.65
CA ARG A 122 2.10 15.03 -6.75
C ARG A 122 3.04 16.16 -7.10
N GLY A 123 4.22 16.22 -6.47
CA GLY A 123 5.26 17.18 -6.80
C GLY A 123 5.72 17.08 -8.25
N LEU A 124 6.01 15.87 -8.74
CA LEU A 124 6.38 15.61 -10.13
C LEU A 124 5.26 15.98 -11.11
N ALA A 125 4.00 15.79 -10.73
CA ALA A 125 2.85 16.23 -11.50
C ALA A 125 2.64 17.75 -11.47
N GLY A 126 3.40 18.51 -10.68
CA GLY A 126 3.19 19.95 -10.49
C GLY A 126 1.92 20.29 -9.71
N ALA A 127 1.42 19.35 -8.92
CA ALA A 127 0.31 19.52 -7.98
C ALA A 127 0.82 19.67 -6.54
N GLY A 128 2.02 20.23 -6.36
CA GLY A 128 2.70 20.41 -5.07
C GLY A 128 2.64 21.86 -4.60
N HIS A 129 1.66 22.18 -3.77
CA HIS A 129 1.41 23.46 -3.06
C HIS A 129 1.03 24.69 -3.91
N ASP A 130 0.19 25.54 -3.31
CA ASP A 130 -0.65 26.64 -3.84
C ASP A 130 -1.67 26.24 -4.90
N ALA A 131 -2.96 26.33 -4.52
CA ALA A 131 -4.15 25.96 -5.32
C ALA A 131 -3.88 24.86 -6.36
N PRO A 132 -3.42 23.66 -5.92
CA PRO A 132 -2.85 22.69 -6.83
C PRO A 132 -3.93 22.19 -7.79
N PRO A 133 -3.61 22.03 -9.08
CA PRO A 133 -4.56 21.48 -10.03
C PRO A 133 -5.01 20.08 -9.60
N THR A 134 -6.28 19.77 -9.86
CA THR A 134 -6.88 18.48 -9.57
C THR A 134 -6.36 17.45 -10.56
N ILE A 135 -5.88 16.30 -10.05
CA ILE A 135 -5.51 15.16 -10.89
C ILE A 135 -6.78 14.40 -11.27
N LEU A 136 -7.14 14.43 -12.55
CA LEU A 136 -8.38 13.81 -13.06
C LEU A 136 -8.27 12.30 -13.27
N ASN A 137 -7.05 11.77 -13.43
CA ASN A 137 -6.82 10.35 -13.72
C ASN A 137 -5.90 9.65 -12.70
N PRO A 138 -6.18 9.70 -11.38
CA PRO A 138 -5.25 9.27 -10.33
C PRO A 138 -4.82 7.79 -10.44
N ALA A 139 -5.62 6.94 -11.09
CA ALA A 139 -5.30 5.53 -11.29
C ALA A 139 -3.96 5.29 -12.01
N VAL A 140 -3.52 6.21 -12.88
CA VAL A 140 -2.22 6.11 -13.58
C VAL A 140 -1.03 6.22 -12.62
N LEU A 141 -1.25 6.75 -11.42
CA LEU A 141 -0.23 6.95 -10.38
C LEU A 141 -0.13 5.76 -9.42
N ARG A 142 -1.04 4.78 -9.48
CA ARG A 142 -1.05 3.60 -8.59
C ARG A 142 0.25 2.80 -8.70
N ARG A 143 0.63 2.41 -9.91
CA ARG A 143 1.86 1.64 -10.19
C ARG A 143 3.15 2.36 -9.78
N PRO A 144 3.43 3.61 -10.19
CA PRO A 144 4.65 4.30 -9.75
C PRO A 144 4.65 4.54 -8.23
N CYS A 145 3.49 4.78 -7.61
CA CYS A 145 3.40 4.95 -6.15
C CYS A 145 3.79 3.67 -5.43
N LEU A 146 3.28 2.52 -5.89
CA LEU A 146 3.64 1.20 -5.39
C LEU A 146 5.14 0.94 -5.51
N LEU A 147 5.72 1.15 -6.70
CA LEU A 147 7.14 0.87 -6.96
C LEU A 147 8.07 1.76 -6.13
N ALA A 148 7.76 3.06 -5.99
CA ALA A 148 8.48 3.94 -5.09
C ALA A 148 8.36 3.51 -3.62
N THR A 149 7.18 3.05 -3.21
CA THR A 149 6.93 2.53 -1.86
C THR A 149 7.79 1.31 -1.58
N LEU A 150 7.78 0.32 -2.49
CA LEU A 150 8.61 -0.90 -2.36
C LEU A 150 10.10 -0.57 -2.32
N HIS A 151 10.57 0.35 -3.17
CA HIS A 151 11.95 0.84 -3.12
C HIS A 151 12.30 1.38 -1.72
N MET A 152 11.47 2.26 -1.15
CA MET A 152 11.69 2.82 0.18
C MET A 152 11.70 1.76 1.29
N ILE A 153 10.77 0.78 1.22
CA ILE A 153 10.71 -0.31 2.20
C ILE A 153 11.99 -1.14 2.14
N TYR A 154 12.40 -1.60 0.95
CA TYR A 154 13.60 -2.43 0.81
C TYR A 154 14.89 -1.68 1.13
N ASN A 155 14.96 -0.39 0.82
CA ASN A 155 16.10 0.43 1.20
C ASN A 155 16.19 0.56 2.73
N ALA A 156 15.06 0.79 3.42
CA ALA A 156 15.03 0.82 4.88
C ALA A 156 15.41 -0.55 5.49
N LEU A 157 14.94 -1.66 4.93
CA LEU A 157 15.30 -3.01 5.39
C LEU A 157 16.79 -3.28 5.18
N ALA A 158 17.32 -2.96 4.00
CA ALA A 158 18.73 -3.10 3.70
C ALA A 158 19.61 -2.25 4.61
N ALA A 159 19.14 -1.08 5.04
CA ALA A 159 19.87 -0.23 5.99
C ALA A 159 19.91 -0.83 7.40
N ALA A 160 18.91 -1.61 7.79
CA ALA A 160 18.79 -2.22 9.12
C ALA A 160 19.32 -3.67 9.19
N ALA A 161 19.52 -4.34 8.05
CA ALA A 161 19.90 -5.76 8.00
C ALA A 161 21.39 -5.98 8.22
N ALA A 162 21.73 -7.07 8.91
CA ALA A 162 23.11 -7.55 9.02
C ALA A 162 23.66 -8.02 7.66
N GLU A 163 22.81 -8.65 6.84
CA GLU A 163 23.13 -9.15 5.50
C GLU A 163 22.28 -8.42 4.44
N PRO A 164 22.71 -7.25 3.96
CA PRO A 164 21.85 -6.34 3.21
C PRO A 164 21.78 -6.65 1.71
N MET A 165 22.62 -7.53 1.18
CA MET A 165 22.86 -7.64 -0.27
C MET A 165 21.62 -8.01 -1.07
N SER A 166 20.83 -9.00 -0.60
CA SER A 166 19.58 -9.40 -1.26
C SER A 166 18.52 -8.31 -1.23
N LEU A 167 18.42 -7.58 -0.11
CA LEU A 167 17.49 -6.47 0.09
C LEU A 167 17.86 -5.25 -0.77
N ARG A 168 19.15 -4.94 -0.90
CA ARG A 168 19.66 -3.89 -1.81
C ARG A 168 19.34 -4.21 -3.26
N LEU A 169 19.54 -5.46 -3.68
CA LEU A 169 19.22 -5.87 -5.05
C LEU A 169 17.73 -5.70 -5.37
N ARG A 170 16.84 -5.99 -4.41
CA ARG A 170 15.40 -5.70 -4.54
C ARG A 170 15.12 -4.18 -4.57
N ALA A 171 15.74 -3.40 -3.69
CA ALA A 171 15.59 -1.94 -3.69
C ALA A 171 15.98 -1.33 -5.06
N ASP A 172 17.11 -1.74 -5.63
CA ASP A 172 17.60 -1.28 -6.93
C ASP A 172 16.68 -1.70 -8.08
N LEU A 173 16.13 -2.92 -8.00
CA LEU A 173 15.14 -3.40 -8.97
C LEU A 173 13.91 -2.50 -8.97
N TYR A 174 13.33 -2.23 -7.80
CA TYR A 174 12.14 -1.39 -7.68
C TYR A 174 12.40 0.06 -8.08
N GLU A 175 13.59 0.59 -7.82
CA GLU A 175 13.99 1.91 -8.31
C GLU A 175 13.98 1.96 -9.85
N ARG A 176 14.60 0.98 -10.52
CA ARG A 176 14.63 0.90 -11.99
C ARG A 176 13.22 0.78 -12.57
N LEU A 177 12.39 -0.06 -11.98
CA LEU A 177 10.99 -0.22 -12.38
C LEU A 177 10.19 1.08 -12.17
N PHE A 178 10.41 1.78 -11.05
CA PHE A 178 9.78 3.06 -10.76
C PHE A 178 10.13 4.10 -11.82
N ARG A 179 11.42 4.28 -12.12
CA ARG A 179 11.89 5.21 -13.17
C ARG A 179 11.28 4.87 -14.54
N ARG A 180 11.23 3.59 -14.90
CA ARG A 180 10.58 3.14 -16.14
C ARG A 180 9.08 3.45 -16.14
N SER A 181 8.39 3.25 -15.01
CA SER A 181 6.97 3.56 -14.88
C SER A 181 6.70 5.05 -15.04
N LEU A 182 7.53 5.93 -14.47
CA LEU A 182 7.38 7.38 -14.62
C LEU A 182 7.42 7.83 -16.09
N ALA A 183 8.25 7.19 -16.91
CA ALA A 183 8.38 7.50 -18.34
C ALA A 183 7.12 7.19 -19.17
N GLN A 184 6.22 6.37 -18.64
CA GLN A 184 5.01 5.95 -19.33
C GLN A 184 3.75 6.67 -18.83
N VAL A 185 3.86 7.41 -17.72
CA VAL A 185 2.71 8.01 -17.04
C VAL A 185 2.39 9.39 -17.59
N ARG A 186 1.11 9.59 -17.94
CA ARG A 186 0.53 10.88 -18.34
C ARG A 186 -0.54 11.28 -17.34
N VAL A 187 -0.34 12.40 -16.67
CA VAL A 187 -1.26 12.96 -15.68
C VAL A 187 -2.10 14.05 -16.32
N HIS A 188 -3.41 13.96 -16.14
CA HIS A 188 -4.38 14.95 -16.60
C HIS A 188 -4.69 15.89 -15.43
N LEU A 189 -4.48 17.19 -15.64
CA LEU A 189 -4.61 18.23 -14.64
C LEU A 189 -5.73 19.19 -15.01
N ASP A 190 -6.58 19.46 -14.04
CA ASP A 190 -7.64 20.47 -14.06
C ASP A 190 -7.20 21.63 -13.15
N ALA A 191 -6.90 22.77 -13.73
CA ALA A 191 -6.38 23.95 -13.05
C ALA A 191 -7.49 24.97 -12.72
N ASP A 192 -8.62 24.94 -13.42
CA ASP A 192 -9.72 25.90 -13.24
C ASP A 192 -10.94 25.34 -12.48
N GLY A 193 -10.98 24.02 -12.25
CA GLY A 193 -12.01 23.32 -11.50
C GLY A 193 -13.25 22.94 -12.33
N ASP A 194 -13.19 23.00 -13.66
CA ASP A 194 -14.30 22.66 -14.54
C ASP A 194 -14.48 21.14 -14.76
N GLY A 195 -13.55 20.32 -14.22
CA GLY A 195 -13.53 18.87 -14.35
C GLY A 195 -12.97 18.35 -15.68
N ARG A 196 -12.37 19.21 -16.51
CA ARG A 196 -11.74 18.86 -17.79
C ARG A 196 -10.22 19.06 -17.73
N PRO A 197 -9.46 18.30 -18.55
CA PRO A 197 -8.02 18.42 -18.53
C PRO A 197 -7.56 19.69 -19.27
N ASP A 198 -7.07 20.67 -18.52
CA ASP A 198 -6.37 21.84 -19.07
C ASP A 198 -4.98 21.48 -19.58
N THR A 199 -4.30 20.58 -18.86
CA THR A 199 -2.91 20.24 -19.14
C THR A 199 -2.67 18.75 -18.94
N VAL A 200 -1.89 18.16 -19.85
CA VAL A 200 -1.35 16.81 -19.72
C VAL A 200 0.15 16.89 -19.42
N ARG A 201 0.59 16.24 -18.34
CA ARG A 201 2.01 16.18 -17.95
C ARG A 201 2.58 14.76 -18.01
N CYS A 202 3.78 14.64 -18.57
CA CYS A 202 4.57 13.41 -18.52
C CYS A 202 5.60 13.51 -17.38
N LEU A 203 5.61 12.54 -16.47
CA LEU A 203 6.39 12.64 -15.22
C LEU A 203 7.91 12.47 -15.40
N ALA A 204 8.38 11.94 -16.55
CA ALA A 204 9.80 11.74 -16.81
C ALA A 204 10.46 12.82 -17.69
N THR A 205 9.75 13.90 -18.02
CA THR A 205 10.28 14.90 -18.96
C THR A 205 10.92 16.07 -18.20
N VAL A 206 12.24 16.22 -18.32
CA VAL A 206 12.94 17.45 -17.92
C VAL A 206 12.68 18.51 -19.00
N ARG A 207 11.95 19.58 -18.66
CA ARG A 207 11.79 20.74 -19.56
C ARG A 207 13.03 21.63 -19.42
N PHE A 208 13.83 21.72 -20.48
CA PHE A 208 14.82 22.77 -20.59
C PHE A 208 14.12 24.07 -21.00
N HIS A 209 14.05 25.04 -20.09
CA HIS A 209 13.72 26.41 -20.45
C HIS A 209 14.97 27.08 -21.02
N ARG A 210 14.92 27.50 -22.28
CA ARG A 210 15.88 28.48 -22.81
C ARG A 210 15.50 29.84 -22.24
N SER A 211 16.38 30.40 -21.42
CA SER A 211 16.44 31.82 -21.07
C SER A 211 16.84 32.66 -22.28
#